data_AF-A0A530CHV4-F1
#
_entry.id   AF-A0A530CHV4-F1
#
_cell.length_a   1.000
_cell.length_b   1.000
_cell.length_c   1.000
_cell.angle_alpha   90.00
_cell.angle_beta   90.00
_cell.angle_gamma   90.00
#
_symmetry.space_group_name_H-M   'P 1'
#
loop_
_entity.id
_entity.type
_entity.pdbx_description
1 polymer ?
#
loop_
_entity_poly.entity_id
_entity_poly.type
_entity_poly.pdbx_seq_one_letter_code
_entity_poly.pdbx_strand_id
1 'polypeptide(L)'
;MTELLSAVSPKANYRVGVTALKERPKLAAMIAEVIALGSSIDHQWTMIMSSLSNADPQAIMAMHSTVSNSTVQRQMLLAVAAIKMKPELLNLFKAIDTVLTPCRRLRNEFAHHLWGDSEELQDALLLIDPTVWVDFDVYLKTPDAAAQSPNAHEKIFVYREKDLGEAVQTMKHGLGLVATFRMLSRWPETLRDIKQKQLESDPLVAKALQSLCRKLRGSSPSGQR
;
A
#
# COMPACT_ATOMS: atom_id res chain seq x y z
N MET A 1 1.99 -13.24 -8.14
CA MET A 1 1.76 -13.53 -6.70
C MET A 1 3.11 -13.92 -6.14
N THR A 2 3.63 -13.11 -5.23
CA THR A 2 4.99 -13.28 -4.69
C THR A 2 5.11 -14.58 -3.93
N GLU A 3 6.18 -15.34 -4.18
CA GLU A 3 6.42 -16.64 -3.57
C GLU A 3 7.29 -16.51 -2.31
N LEU A 4 7.16 -17.48 -1.39
CA LEU A 4 8.04 -17.58 -0.23
C LEU A 4 9.33 -18.32 -0.59
N LEU A 5 10.44 -17.97 0.06
CA LEU A 5 11.71 -18.67 -0.12
C LEU A 5 11.59 -20.15 0.26
N SER A 6 10.74 -20.48 1.24
CA SER A 6 10.48 -21.86 1.65
C SER A 6 9.84 -22.70 0.54
N ALA A 7 9.12 -22.08 -0.39
CA ALA A 7 8.52 -22.75 -1.53
C ALA A 7 9.45 -22.80 -2.75
N VAL A 8 10.23 -21.73 -2.97
CA VAL A 8 11.10 -21.58 -4.15
C VAL A 8 12.42 -22.32 -3.99
N SER A 9 13.09 -22.13 -2.86
CA SER A 9 14.38 -22.74 -2.55
C SER A 9 14.51 -22.96 -1.03
N PRO A 10 13.93 -24.05 -0.49
CA PRO A 10 13.82 -24.28 0.95
C PRO A 10 15.18 -24.38 1.68
N LYS A 11 16.27 -24.57 0.94
CA LYS A 11 17.64 -24.71 1.46
C LYS A 11 18.59 -23.60 1.02
N ALA A 12 18.10 -22.57 0.32
CA ALA A 12 18.94 -21.47 -0.13
C ALA A 12 19.56 -20.73 1.07
N ASN A 13 20.84 -20.41 0.94
CA ASN A 13 21.44 -19.44 1.84
C ASN A 13 21.01 -18.04 1.41
N TYR A 14 20.87 -17.14 2.37
CA TYR A 14 20.55 -15.76 2.08
C TYR A 14 21.39 -14.81 2.92
N ARG A 15 21.60 -13.61 2.38
CA ARG A 15 22.31 -12.51 3.05
C ARG A 15 21.36 -11.33 3.13
N VAL A 16 21.38 -10.65 4.27
CA VAL A 16 20.65 -9.40 4.47
C VAL A 16 21.62 -8.25 4.29
N GLY A 17 21.28 -7.27 3.45
CA GLY A 17 22.16 -6.13 3.27
C GLY A 17 21.83 -5.26 2.08
N VAL A 18 22.15 -3.98 2.20
CA VAL A 18 21.97 -2.97 1.14
C VAL A 18 22.80 -3.26 -0.12
N THR A 19 23.83 -4.09 -0.01
CA THR A 19 24.64 -4.55 -1.16
C THR A 19 23.81 -5.30 -2.19
N ALA A 20 22.78 -6.05 -1.75
CA ALA A 20 21.87 -6.77 -2.64
C ALA A 20 21.22 -5.84 -3.68
N LEU A 21 20.84 -4.62 -3.26
CA LEU A 21 20.25 -3.61 -4.14
C LEU A 21 21.27 -3.06 -5.16
N LYS A 22 22.54 -2.91 -4.75
CA LYS A 22 23.62 -2.47 -5.62
C LYS A 22 23.93 -3.49 -6.71
N GLU A 23 23.89 -4.78 -6.37
CA GLU A 23 24.17 -5.87 -7.29
C GLU A 23 23.04 -6.12 -8.29
N ARG A 24 21.81 -5.72 -7.94
CA ARG A 24 20.61 -5.89 -8.78
C ARG A 24 19.94 -4.54 -9.06
N PRO A 25 20.63 -3.60 -9.73
CA PRO A 25 20.20 -2.21 -9.84
C PRO A 25 18.86 -2.04 -10.58
N LYS A 26 18.56 -2.94 -11.54
CA LYS A 26 17.28 -2.94 -12.25
C LYS A 26 16.10 -3.20 -11.31
N LEU A 27 16.23 -4.19 -10.42
CA LEU A 27 15.20 -4.51 -9.43
C LEU A 27 15.11 -3.42 -8.35
N ALA A 28 16.25 -2.89 -7.91
CA ALA A 28 16.32 -1.78 -6.97
C ALA A 28 15.59 -0.52 -7.49
N ALA A 29 15.72 -0.21 -8.78
CA ALA A 29 15.00 0.91 -9.41
C ALA A 29 13.48 0.74 -9.33
N MET A 30 12.96 -0.47 -9.52
CA MET A 30 11.52 -0.75 -9.40
C MET A 30 11.03 -0.62 -7.96
N ILE A 31 11.83 -1.02 -6.97
CA ILE A 31 11.53 -0.83 -5.54
C ILE A 31 11.45 0.67 -5.23
N ALA A 32 12.42 1.46 -5.70
CA ALA A 32 12.43 2.91 -5.52
C ALA A 32 11.20 3.57 -6.19
N GLU A 33 10.81 3.10 -7.38
CA GLU A 33 9.61 3.57 -8.08
C GLU A 33 8.33 3.30 -7.26
N VAL A 34 8.18 2.11 -6.67
CA VAL A 34 7.05 1.79 -5.78
C VAL A 34 6.99 2.76 -4.59
N ILE A 35 8.12 3.01 -3.93
CA ILE A 35 8.19 3.93 -2.78
C ILE A 35 7.82 5.36 -3.21
N ALA A 36 8.38 5.84 -4.32
CA ALA A 36 8.11 7.19 -4.83
C ALA A 36 6.64 7.38 -5.27
N LEU A 37 6.04 6.37 -5.90
CA LEU A 37 4.61 6.38 -6.24
C LEU A 37 3.75 6.38 -4.98
N GLY A 38 4.16 5.68 -3.92
CA GLY A 38 3.52 5.71 -2.62
C GLY A 38 3.48 7.11 -2.02
N SER A 39 4.63 7.80 -1.98
CA SER A 39 4.68 9.21 -1.55
C SER A 39 3.80 10.12 -2.41
N SER A 40 3.72 9.86 -3.71
CA SER A 40 2.85 10.61 -4.62
C SER A 40 1.37 10.40 -4.31
N ILE A 41 0.96 9.17 -4.00
CA ILE A 41 -0.40 8.84 -3.56
C ILE A 41 -0.74 9.58 -2.26
N ASP A 42 0.14 9.54 -1.27
CA ASP A 42 -0.04 10.23 0.01
C ASP A 42 -0.22 11.74 -0.20
N HIS A 43 0.60 12.34 -1.08
CA HIS A 43 0.45 13.75 -1.46
C HIS A 43 -0.92 14.05 -2.06
N GLN A 44 -1.45 13.22 -2.97
CA GLN A 44 -2.78 13.44 -3.55
C GLN A 44 -3.87 13.43 -2.49
N TRP A 45 -3.78 12.55 -1.49
CA TRP A 45 -4.71 12.53 -0.37
C TRP A 45 -4.66 13.80 0.47
N THR A 46 -3.46 14.29 0.80
CA THR A 46 -3.30 15.56 1.52
C THR A 46 -3.92 16.73 0.74
N MET A 47 -3.74 16.76 -0.58
CA MET A 47 -4.33 17.80 -1.43
C MET A 47 -5.87 17.72 -1.49
N ILE A 48 -6.45 16.52 -1.46
CA ILE A 48 -7.90 16.33 -1.34
C ILE A 48 -8.38 16.88 0.02
N MET A 49 -7.70 16.54 1.11
CA MET A 49 -8.03 17.03 2.45
C MET A 49 -8.02 18.56 2.52
N SER A 50 -6.96 19.20 2.02
CA SER A 50 -6.84 20.65 2.00
C SER A 50 -8.00 21.29 1.21
N SER A 51 -8.34 20.71 0.06
CA SER A 51 -9.44 21.19 -0.79
C SER A 51 -10.81 21.07 -0.09
N LEU A 52 -11.04 20.01 0.69
CA LEU A 52 -12.31 19.80 1.40
C LEU A 52 -12.46 20.70 2.63
N SER A 53 -11.37 20.98 3.31
CA SER A 53 -11.38 21.78 4.54
C SER A 53 -11.47 23.28 4.27
N ASN A 54 -11.33 23.74 3.02
CA ASN A 54 -11.08 25.16 2.68
C ASN A 54 -9.94 25.77 3.51
N ALA A 55 -9.01 24.92 3.93
CA ALA A 55 -7.92 25.29 4.81
C ALA A 55 -6.67 25.54 3.99
N ASP A 56 -5.76 26.37 4.52
CA ASP A 56 -4.45 26.60 3.93
C ASP A 56 -3.73 25.25 3.66
N PRO A 57 -3.38 24.94 2.39
CA PRO A 57 -2.67 23.71 2.05
C PRO A 57 -1.35 23.55 2.82
N GLN A 58 -0.65 24.64 3.15
CA GLN A 58 0.61 24.56 3.89
C GLN A 58 0.37 24.12 5.34
N ALA A 59 -0.63 24.70 6.02
CA ALA A 59 -1.04 24.27 7.35
C ALA A 59 -1.51 22.80 7.38
N ILE A 60 -2.30 22.37 6.39
CA ILE A 60 -2.77 20.98 6.30
C ILE A 60 -1.61 20.02 6.06
N MET A 61 -0.67 20.37 5.18
CA MET A 61 0.53 19.57 4.95
C MET A 61 1.38 19.46 6.22
N ALA A 62 1.61 20.58 6.92
CA ALA A 62 2.35 20.58 8.18
C ALA A 62 1.71 19.64 9.22
N MET A 63 0.39 19.74 9.42
CA MET A 63 -0.34 18.83 10.32
C MET A 63 -0.30 17.38 9.86
N HIS A 64 -0.39 17.14 8.55
CA HIS A 64 -0.30 15.79 8.00
C HIS A 64 1.08 15.19 8.27
N SER A 65 2.15 15.97 8.05
CA SER A 65 3.53 15.55 8.26
C SER A 65 3.91 15.33 9.73
N THR A 66 3.27 16.00 10.69
CA THR A 66 3.52 15.72 12.12
C THR A 66 2.94 14.39 12.58
N VAL A 67 1.91 13.88 11.88
CA VAL A 67 1.35 12.55 12.14
C VAL A 67 2.19 11.51 11.40
N SER A 68 3.13 10.87 12.09
CA SER A 68 3.98 9.82 11.47
C SER A 68 3.21 8.54 11.12
N ASN A 69 2.01 8.34 11.67
CA ASN A 69 1.20 7.16 11.45
C ASN A 69 0.23 7.34 10.28
N SER A 70 0.49 6.64 9.18
CA SER A 70 -0.34 6.65 7.96
C SER A 70 -1.80 6.20 8.19
N THR A 71 -2.05 5.35 9.18
CA THR A 71 -3.43 4.96 9.56
C THR A 71 -4.18 6.13 10.17
N VAL A 72 -3.53 6.90 11.04
CA VAL A 72 -4.13 8.08 11.67
C VAL A 72 -4.38 9.18 10.63
N GLN A 73 -3.40 9.46 9.76
CA GLN A 73 -3.56 10.38 8.63
C GLN A 73 -4.80 10.02 7.77
N ARG A 74 -4.97 8.73 7.46
CA ARG A 74 -6.14 8.23 6.70
C ARG A 74 -7.45 8.40 7.47
N GLN A 75 -7.49 8.13 8.76
CA GLN A 75 -8.71 8.29 9.56
C GLN A 75 -9.15 9.76 9.62
N MET A 76 -8.20 10.68 9.77
CA MET A 76 -8.46 12.12 9.70
C MET A 76 -9.08 12.51 8.35
N LEU A 77 -8.48 12.03 7.25
CA LEU A 77 -8.97 12.27 5.90
C LEU A 77 -10.40 11.74 5.70
N LEU A 78 -10.69 10.51 6.14
CA LEU A 78 -12.02 9.91 6.05
C LEU A 78 -13.06 10.69 6.87
N ALA A 79 -12.68 11.20 8.04
CA ALA A 79 -13.55 12.02 8.87
C ALA A 79 -13.89 13.36 8.19
N VAL A 80 -12.90 14.05 7.63
CA VAL A 80 -13.13 15.29 6.86
C VAL A 80 -14.02 15.02 5.65
N ALA A 81 -13.74 13.96 4.89
CA ALA A 81 -14.55 13.57 3.73
C ALA A 81 -16.01 13.29 4.13
N ALA A 82 -16.25 12.59 5.24
CA ALA A 82 -17.59 12.28 5.72
C ALA A 82 -18.43 13.52 6.06
N ILE A 83 -17.78 14.61 6.47
CA ILE A 83 -18.44 15.88 6.81
C ILE A 83 -18.67 16.74 5.56
N LYS A 84 -17.73 16.73 4.61
CA LYS A 84 -17.67 17.71 3.51
C LYS A 84 -18.19 17.19 2.17
N MET A 85 -18.19 15.88 1.93
CA MET A 85 -18.61 15.31 0.66
C MET A 85 -20.09 14.93 0.63
N LYS A 86 -20.71 15.09 -0.55
CA LYS A 86 -22.01 14.46 -0.83
C LYS A 86 -21.90 12.93 -0.73
N PRO A 87 -22.99 12.22 -0.35
CA PRO A 87 -22.95 10.77 -0.15
C PRO A 87 -22.38 9.96 -1.33
N GLU A 88 -22.71 10.33 -2.56
CA GLU A 88 -22.23 9.66 -3.77
C GLU A 88 -20.71 9.76 -3.93
N LEU A 89 -20.17 10.98 -3.81
CA LEU A 89 -18.73 11.23 -3.86
C LEU A 89 -18.00 10.61 -2.68
N LEU A 90 -18.62 10.57 -1.50
CA LEU A 90 -18.06 9.90 -0.32
C LEU A 90 -17.95 8.38 -0.53
N ASN A 91 -18.94 7.77 -1.19
CA ASN A 91 -18.90 6.34 -1.51
C ASN A 91 -17.81 6.04 -2.54
N LEU A 92 -17.67 6.86 -3.58
CA LEU A 92 -16.59 6.75 -4.55
C LEU A 92 -15.21 6.92 -3.89
N PHE A 93 -15.08 7.92 -3.01
CA PHE A 93 -13.88 8.15 -2.20
C PHE A 93 -13.48 6.90 -1.40
N LYS A 94 -14.43 6.33 -0.64
CA LYS A 94 -14.21 5.13 0.18
C LYS A 94 -13.89 3.89 -0.67
N ALA A 95 -14.47 3.78 -1.85
CA ALA A 95 -14.18 2.70 -2.78
C ALA A 95 -12.74 2.81 -3.31
N ILE A 96 -12.32 4.00 -3.75
CA ILE A 96 -10.94 4.25 -4.18
C ILE A 96 -9.96 3.98 -3.04
N ASP A 97 -10.22 4.50 -1.84
CA ASP A 97 -9.37 4.25 -0.67
C ASP A 97 -9.26 2.76 -0.32
N THR A 98 -10.31 1.97 -0.55
CA THR A 98 -10.26 0.51 -0.43
C THR A 98 -9.32 -0.10 -1.47
N VAL A 99 -9.43 0.31 -2.74
CA VAL A 99 -8.56 -0.13 -3.84
C VAL A 99 -7.09 0.23 -3.60
N LEU A 100 -6.81 1.33 -2.88
CA LEU A 100 -5.45 1.75 -2.54
C LEU A 100 -4.84 1.01 -1.34
N THR A 101 -5.57 0.10 -0.68
CA THR A 101 -5.04 -0.68 0.46
C THR A 101 -3.79 -1.50 0.11
N PRO A 102 -3.74 -2.24 -1.01
CA PRO A 102 -2.53 -2.93 -1.44
C PRO A 102 -1.35 -1.99 -1.71
N CYS A 103 -1.61 -0.77 -2.22
CA CYS A 103 -0.56 0.22 -2.49
C CYS A 103 0.17 0.62 -1.21
N ARG A 104 -0.59 0.91 -0.14
CA ARG A 104 -0.03 1.24 1.17
C ARG A 104 0.77 0.09 1.77
N ARG A 105 0.23 -1.13 1.66
CA ARG A 105 0.90 -2.34 2.15
C ARG A 105 2.25 -2.53 1.43
N LEU A 106 2.26 -2.51 0.11
CA LEU A 106 3.48 -2.64 -0.71
C LEU A 106 4.52 -1.58 -0.36
N ARG A 107 4.13 -0.30 -0.32
CA ARG A 107 5.03 0.80 0.04
C ARG A 107 5.63 0.59 1.43
N ASN A 108 4.82 0.22 2.42
CA ASN A 108 5.29 0.01 3.79
C ASN A 108 6.25 -1.17 3.87
N GLU A 109 5.88 -2.31 3.29
CA GLU A 109 6.75 -3.50 3.23
C GLU A 109 8.07 -3.14 2.54
N PHE A 110 8.04 -2.51 1.36
CA PHE A 110 9.26 -2.21 0.59
C PHE A 110 10.19 -1.20 1.28
N ALA A 111 9.63 -0.27 2.05
CA ALA A 111 10.39 0.76 2.75
C ALA A 111 10.91 0.33 4.12
N HIS A 112 10.24 -0.63 4.78
CA HIS A 112 10.50 -0.96 6.19
C HIS A 112 10.94 -2.40 6.43
N HIS A 113 10.74 -3.30 5.47
CA HIS A 113 11.36 -4.62 5.51
C HIS A 113 12.81 -4.55 5.04
N LEU A 114 13.53 -5.64 5.24
CA LEU A 114 14.95 -5.72 4.90
C LEU A 114 15.11 -6.36 3.54
N TRP A 115 16.00 -5.77 2.73
CA TRP A 115 16.37 -6.33 1.44
C TRP A 115 17.61 -7.21 1.58
N GLY A 116 17.60 -8.30 0.83
CA GLY A 116 18.67 -9.29 0.81
C GLY A 116 18.76 -10.01 -0.52
N ASP A 117 19.67 -10.96 -0.58
CA ASP A 117 19.91 -11.78 -1.75
C ASP A 117 20.30 -13.22 -1.40
N SER A 118 20.31 -14.07 -2.42
CA SER A 118 20.77 -15.45 -2.37
C SER A 118 21.59 -15.72 -3.63
N GLU A 119 22.72 -16.42 -3.49
CA GLU A 119 23.57 -16.77 -4.64
C GLU A 119 22.90 -17.82 -5.54
N GLU A 120 21.97 -18.58 -4.97
CA GLU A 120 21.12 -19.55 -5.63
C GLU A 120 19.97 -18.89 -6.41
N LEU A 121 19.67 -17.61 -6.12
CA LEU A 121 18.60 -16.82 -6.75
C LEU A 121 19.14 -15.49 -7.31
N GLN A 122 19.91 -15.59 -8.39
CA GLN A 122 20.62 -14.43 -8.97
C GLN A 122 19.66 -13.42 -9.64
N ASP A 123 18.49 -13.86 -10.08
CA ASP A 123 17.47 -13.07 -10.77
C ASP A 123 16.42 -12.44 -9.82
N ALA A 124 16.60 -12.59 -8.50
CA ALA A 124 15.65 -12.15 -7.50
C ALA A 124 16.28 -11.31 -6.39
N LEU A 125 15.45 -10.49 -5.74
CA LEU A 125 15.72 -9.89 -4.44
C LEU A 125 14.85 -10.56 -3.38
N LEU A 126 15.36 -10.63 -2.16
CA LEU A 126 14.63 -11.15 -1.02
C LEU A 126 14.11 -10.00 -0.18
N LEU A 127 12.81 -10.01 0.12
CA LEU A 127 12.19 -9.11 1.07
C LEU A 127 11.92 -9.86 2.37
N ILE A 128 12.61 -9.46 3.44
CA ILE A 128 12.69 -10.19 4.69
C ILE A 128 11.91 -9.41 5.76
N ASP A 129 10.94 -10.08 6.38
CA ASP A 129 10.22 -9.52 7.52
C ASP A 129 11.19 -9.19 8.68
N PRO A 130 11.19 -7.97 9.24
CA PRO A 130 12.08 -7.60 10.33
C PRO A 130 11.96 -8.48 11.58
N THR A 131 10.82 -9.15 11.79
CA THR A 131 10.65 -10.10 12.90
C THR A 131 11.61 -11.28 12.83
N VAL A 132 12.17 -11.60 11.65
CA VAL A 132 13.22 -12.60 11.50
C VAL A 132 14.43 -12.29 12.38
N TRP A 133 14.82 -11.01 12.50
CA TRP A 133 15.93 -10.62 13.37
C TRP A 133 15.57 -10.65 14.84
N VAL A 134 14.32 -10.33 15.18
CA VAL A 134 13.84 -10.46 16.56
C VAL A 134 13.87 -11.92 17.00
N ASP A 135 13.42 -12.83 16.14
CA ASP A 135 13.44 -14.27 16.39
C ASP A 135 14.89 -14.78 16.55
N PHE A 136 15.81 -14.28 15.72
CA PHE A 136 17.23 -14.62 15.81
C PHE A 136 17.89 -14.09 17.10
N ASP A 137 17.60 -12.85 17.50
CA ASP A 137 18.09 -12.27 18.75
C ASP A 137 17.58 -13.03 19.98
N VAL A 138 16.32 -13.48 19.96
CA VAL A 138 15.74 -14.31 21.02
C VAL A 138 16.42 -15.69 21.04
N TYR A 139 16.64 -16.29 19.87
CA TYR A 139 17.37 -17.55 19.74
C TYR A 139 18.78 -17.47 20.35
N LEU A 140 19.57 -16.45 20.01
CA LEU A 140 20.93 -16.26 20.54
C LEU A 140 20.98 -16.07 22.06
N LYS A 141 19.91 -15.56 22.67
CA LYS A 141 19.82 -15.30 24.11
C LYS A 141 19.27 -16.48 24.91
N THR A 142 18.83 -17.55 24.26
CA THR A 142 18.19 -18.70 24.92
C THR A 142 19.25 -19.77 25.22
N PRO A 143 19.59 -20.04 26.51
CA PRO A 143 20.73 -20.88 26.90
C PRO A 143 20.70 -22.36 26.48
N ASP A 144 19.59 -22.87 25.95
CA ASP A 144 19.39 -24.28 25.57
C ASP A 144 18.87 -24.46 24.14
N ALA A 145 19.05 -23.47 23.25
CA ALA A 145 18.55 -23.54 21.86
C ALA A 145 19.43 -24.44 20.97
N ALA A 146 19.58 -25.70 21.37
CA ALA A 146 20.52 -26.67 20.82
C ALA A 146 19.97 -27.56 19.70
N ALA A 147 18.90 -27.20 18.97
CA ALA A 147 18.34 -28.15 17.97
C ALA A 147 18.05 -27.60 16.57
N GLN A 148 17.72 -26.32 16.38
CA GLN A 148 17.49 -25.77 15.03
C GLN A 148 17.50 -24.23 15.09
N SER A 149 18.33 -23.60 14.26
CA SER A 149 18.17 -22.18 13.94
C SER A 149 16.76 -21.95 13.39
N PRO A 150 16.07 -20.84 13.74
CA PRO A 150 14.75 -20.56 13.19
C PRO A 150 14.80 -20.57 11.66
N ASN A 151 14.07 -21.49 11.02
CA ASN A 151 13.93 -21.45 9.57
C ASN A 151 13.04 -20.26 9.21
N ALA A 152 13.67 -19.15 8.85
CA ALA A 152 12.98 -17.91 8.52
C ALA A 152 12.38 -17.89 7.11
N HIS A 153 12.55 -18.95 6.30
CA HIS A 153 12.21 -18.92 4.87
C HIS A 153 10.71 -18.69 4.60
N GLU A 154 9.84 -18.97 5.58
CA GLU A 154 8.40 -18.68 5.52
C GLU A 154 8.06 -17.19 5.69
N LYS A 155 9.03 -16.38 6.13
CA LYS A 155 8.92 -14.93 6.30
C LYS A 155 9.76 -14.15 5.28
N ILE A 156 10.30 -14.84 4.28
CA ILE A 156 11.14 -14.27 3.23
C ILE A 156 10.41 -14.40 1.91
N PHE A 157 10.11 -13.26 1.29
CA PHE A 157 9.45 -13.18 0.01
C PHE A 157 10.47 -13.03 -1.12
N VAL A 158 10.30 -13.80 -2.19
CA VAL A 158 11.15 -13.75 -3.38
C VAL A 158 10.51 -12.81 -4.40
N TYR A 159 11.18 -11.69 -4.68
CA TYR A 159 10.75 -10.70 -5.67
C TYR A 159 11.62 -10.79 -6.93
N ARG A 160 11.00 -11.23 -8.03
CA ARG A 160 11.61 -11.16 -9.37
C ARG A 160 11.13 -9.91 -10.09
N GLU A 161 11.71 -9.67 -11.27
CA GLU A 161 11.33 -8.55 -12.13
C GLU A 161 9.82 -8.49 -12.40
N LYS A 162 9.20 -9.65 -12.66
CA LYS A 162 7.76 -9.73 -12.90
C LYS A 162 6.96 -9.24 -11.70
N ASP A 163 7.30 -9.68 -10.49
CA ASP A 163 6.58 -9.32 -9.26
C ASP A 163 6.72 -7.83 -8.95
N LEU A 164 7.93 -7.28 -9.10
CA LEU A 164 8.17 -5.84 -8.93
C LEU A 164 7.46 -5.02 -10.01
N GLY A 165 7.41 -5.52 -11.25
CA GLY A 165 6.64 -4.92 -12.32
C GLY A 165 5.14 -4.86 -12.01
N GLU A 166 4.57 -5.96 -11.50
CA GLU A 166 3.17 -6.01 -11.03
C GLU A 166 2.92 -5.03 -9.87
N ALA A 167 3.87 -4.90 -8.93
CA ALA A 167 3.80 -3.92 -7.85
C ALA A 167 3.80 -2.48 -8.38
N VAL A 168 4.70 -2.14 -9.31
CA VAL A 168 4.74 -0.82 -9.96
C VAL A 168 3.42 -0.51 -10.67
N GLN A 169 2.85 -1.46 -11.42
CA GLN A 169 1.58 -1.24 -12.10
C GLN A 169 0.43 -1.04 -11.10
N THR A 170 0.42 -1.78 -10.01
CA THR A 170 -0.54 -1.59 -8.91
C THR A 170 -0.46 -0.15 -8.36
N MET A 171 0.74 0.35 -8.11
CA MET A 171 0.96 1.72 -7.63
C MET A 171 0.54 2.79 -8.66
N LYS A 172 0.88 2.60 -9.94
CA LYS A 172 0.49 3.51 -11.03
C LYS A 172 -1.03 3.60 -11.18
N HIS A 173 -1.71 2.46 -11.11
CA HIS A 173 -3.17 2.39 -11.12
C HIS A 173 -3.76 3.18 -9.95
N GLY A 174 -3.28 2.91 -8.73
CA GLY A 174 -3.72 3.62 -7.53
C GLY A 174 -3.52 5.13 -7.62
N LEU A 175 -2.36 5.58 -8.11
CA LEU A 175 -2.07 7.00 -8.35
C LEU A 175 -3.03 7.61 -9.37
N GLY A 176 -3.28 6.91 -10.49
CA GLY A 176 -4.22 7.35 -11.52
C GLY A 176 -5.63 7.56 -10.97
N LEU A 177 -6.12 6.64 -10.15
CA LEU A 177 -7.44 6.73 -9.51
C LEU A 177 -7.54 7.95 -8.59
N VAL A 178 -6.62 8.10 -7.63
CA VAL A 178 -6.68 9.20 -6.65
C VAL A 178 -6.44 10.56 -7.30
N ALA A 179 -5.54 10.65 -8.28
CA ALA A 179 -5.30 11.89 -9.02
C ALA A 179 -6.53 12.29 -9.85
N THR A 180 -7.18 11.34 -10.52
CA THR A 180 -8.41 11.60 -11.28
C THR A 180 -9.53 12.05 -10.35
N PHE A 181 -9.70 11.39 -9.20
CA PHE A 181 -10.70 11.77 -8.21
C PHE A 181 -10.48 13.20 -7.69
N ARG A 182 -9.24 13.54 -7.33
CA ARG A 182 -8.88 14.91 -6.89
C ARG A 182 -9.28 15.96 -7.93
N MET A 183 -9.12 15.66 -9.20
CA MET A 183 -9.38 16.60 -10.29
C MET A 183 -10.87 16.80 -10.60
N LEU A 184 -11.77 15.95 -10.11
CA LEU A 184 -13.21 16.07 -10.34
C LEU A 184 -13.77 17.45 -9.97
N SER A 185 -13.30 18.04 -8.87
CA SER A 185 -13.76 19.36 -8.41
C SER A 185 -13.26 20.52 -9.28
N ARG A 186 -12.18 20.30 -10.05
CA ARG A 186 -11.56 21.32 -10.92
C ARG A 186 -12.08 21.28 -12.35
N TRP A 187 -12.67 20.18 -12.76
CA TRP A 187 -13.21 20.05 -14.12
C TRP A 187 -14.60 20.69 -14.26
N PRO A 188 -14.92 21.23 -15.46
CA PRO A 188 -16.28 21.58 -15.83
C PRO A 188 -17.22 20.38 -15.66
N GLU A 189 -18.51 20.65 -15.42
CA GLU A 189 -19.52 19.64 -15.11
C GLU A 189 -19.57 18.50 -16.15
N THR A 190 -19.55 18.84 -17.45
CA THR A 190 -19.58 17.84 -18.53
C THR A 190 -18.40 16.86 -18.48
N LEU A 191 -17.19 17.34 -18.16
CA LEU A 191 -16.01 16.48 -18.01
C LEU A 191 -15.99 15.75 -16.67
N ARG A 192 -16.50 16.38 -15.61
CA ARG A 192 -16.62 15.77 -14.29
C ARG A 192 -17.45 14.50 -14.34
N ASP A 193 -18.62 14.54 -14.99
CA ASP A 193 -19.51 13.38 -15.06
C ASP A 193 -18.88 12.22 -15.84
N ILE A 194 -18.21 12.53 -16.96
CA ILE A 194 -17.47 11.53 -17.74
C ILE A 194 -16.37 10.88 -16.89
N LYS A 195 -15.61 11.69 -16.16
CA LYS A 195 -14.48 11.21 -15.35
C LYS A 195 -14.93 10.48 -14.10
N GLN A 196 -16.05 10.88 -13.50
CA GLN A 196 -16.68 10.16 -12.41
C GLN A 196 -17.16 8.78 -12.89
N LYS A 197 -17.88 8.71 -14.01
CA LYS A 197 -18.28 7.42 -14.60
C LYS A 197 -17.09 6.55 -14.96
N GLN A 198 -16.00 7.14 -15.46
CA GLN A 198 -14.75 6.42 -15.72
C GLN A 198 -14.21 5.77 -14.44
N LEU A 199 -14.15 6.51 -13.32
CA LEU A 199 -13.73 5.96 -12.03
C LEU A 199 -14.68 4.86 -11.52
N GLU A 200 -15.98 5.05 -11.65
CA GLU A 200 -16.99 4.07 -11.24
C GLU A 200 -16.95 2.79 -12.09
N SER A 201 -16.54 2.91 -13.35
CA SER A 201 -16.39 1.78 -14.29
C SER A 201 -15.10 0.99 -14.12
N ASP A 202 -14.13 1.51 -13.34
CA ASP A 202 -12.92 0.77 -13.03
C ASP A 202 -13.28 -0.54 -12.30
N PRO A 203 -12.79 -1.71 -12.75
CA PRO A 203 -13.23 -2.99 -12.20
C PRO A 203 -13.02 -3.13 -10.68
N LEU A 204 -11.91 -2.59 -10.15
CA LEU A 204 -11.59 -2.66 -8.74
C LEU A 204 -12.46 -1.69 -7.93
N VAL A 205 -12.68 -0.48 -8.45
CA VAL A 205 -13.57 0.51 -7.84
C VAL A 205 -15.02 0.04 -7.85
N ALA A 206 -15.51 -0.48 -8.98
CA ALA A 206 -16.87 -1.03 -9.12
C ALA A 206 -17.11 -2.15 -8.11
N LYS A 207 -16.17 -3.08 -7.97
CA LYS A 207 -16.24 -4.16 -6.97
C LYS A 207 -16.25 -3.61 -5.54
N ALA A 208 -15.44 -2.60 -5.24
CA ALA A 208 -15.41 -1.95 -3.93
C ALA A 208 -16.73 -1.22 -3.63
N LEU A 209 -17.31 -0.50 -4.60
CA LEU A 209 -18.61 0.15 -4.50
C LEU A 209 -19.73 -0.86 -4.21
N GLN A 210 -19.79 -1.96 -4.95
CA GLN A 210 -20.77 -3.03 -4.71
C GLN A 210 -20.65 -3.60 -3.29
N SER A 211 -19.42 -3.80 -2.81
CA SER A 211 -19.16 -4.31 -1.46
C SER A 211 -19.63 -3.33 -0.38
N LEU A 212 -19.44 -2.01 -0.58
CA LEU A 212 -19.94 -0.97 0.31
C LEU A 212 -21.49 -0.93 0.32
N CYS A 213 -22.13 -1.00 -0.84
CA CYS A 213 -23.60 -1.04 -0.93
C CYS A 213 -24.19 -2.24 -0.18
N ARG A 214 -23.57 -3.42 -0.28
CA ARG A 214 -24.01 -4.63 0.45
C ARG A 214 -23.91 -4.43 1.97
N LYS A 215 -22.80 -3.87 2.46
CA LYS A 215 -22.62 -3.58 3.90
C LYS A 215 -23.70 -2.62 4.41
N LEU A 216 -23.97 -1.53 3.68
CA LEU A 216 -25.00 -0.56 4.07
C LEU A 216 -26.41 -1.18 4.14
N ARG A 217 -26.74 -2.12 3.25
CA ARG A 217 -28.04 -2.85 3.28
C ARG A 217 -28.12 -3.88 4.40
N GLY A 218 -27.01 -4.53 4.76
CA GLY A 218 -26.94 -5.52 5.84
C GLY A 218 -26.89 -4.92 7.25
N SER A 219 -26.63 -3.61 7.37
CA SER A 219 -26.60 -2.88 8.66
C SER A 219 -27.92 -2.20 9.01
N SER A 220 -28.99 -2.38 8.23
CA SER A 220 -30.34 -1.96 8.64
C SER A 220 -30.80 -2.82 9.82
N PRO A 221 -31.23 -2.24 10.96
CA PRO A 221 -31.73 -3.02 12.07
C PRO A 221 -32.97 -3.78 11.60
N SER A 222 -32.92 -5.10 11.70
CA SER A 222 -34.10 -5.95 11.68
C SER A 222 -35.13 -5.37 12.63
N GLY A 223 -36.31 -5.04 12.09
CA GLY A 223 -37.34 -4.26 12.76
C GLY A 223 -37.71 -4.79 14.14
N GLN A 224 -37.79 -3.86 15.09
CA GLN A 224 -38.71 -4.02 16.22
C GLN A 224 -40.13 -4.00 15.64
N ARG A 225 -40.81 -5.14 15.71
CA ARG A 225 -42.27 -5.24 15.74
C ARG A 225 -42.68 -5.58 17.16
#